data_AF-A0A8B2HR60-F1
#
_entry.id   AF-A0A8B2HR60-F1
#
_cell.length_a   1.000
_cell.length_b   1.000
_cell.length_c   1.000
_cell.angle_alpha   90.00
_cell.angle_beta   90.00
_cell.angle_gamma   90.00
#
_symmetry.space_group_name_H-M   'P 1'
#
loop_
_entity.id
_entity.type
_entity.pdbx_description
1 polymer ?
#
loop_
_entity_poly.entity_id
_entity_poly.type
_entity_poly.pdbx_seq_one_letter_code
_entity_poly.pdbx_strand_id
1 'polypeptide(L)'
;MEEVKQIQNIIDELNQRPIKEYKKMKIEEISRELRDVMEFEQKSFQKIEELEKKGINPDLTKYAKIVCKNTTEREIAEIQEVYLTKIDKEYLNSK
;
A
#
# COMPACT_ATOMS: atom_id res chain seq x y z
N MET A 1 2.81 26.19 4.57
CA MET A 1 4.14 25.60 4.86
C MET A 1 4.00 24.29 5.62
N GLU A 2 2.99 24.16 6.48
CA GLU A 2 2.76 22.98 7.29
C GLU A 2 2.12 21.83 6.48
N GLU A 3 1.20 22.17 5.59
CA GLU A 3 0.47 21.24 4.74
C GLU A 3 1.38 20.60 3.67
N VAL A 4 2.39 21.34 3.20
CA VAL A 4 3.44 20.80 2.31
C VAL A 4 4.31 19.78 3.04
N LYS A 5 4.65 20.05 4.30
CA LYS A 5 5.33 19.07 5.17
C LYS A 5 4.47 17.84 5.39
N GLN A 6 3.15 17.99 5.53
CA GLN A 6 2.23 16.86 5.67
C GLN A 6 2.24 15.96 4.43
N ILE A 7 2.25 16.53 3.20
CA ILE A 7 2.43 15.71 1.99
C ILE A 7 3.81 15.03 1.98
N GLN A 8 4.86 15.75 2.33
CA GLN A 8 6.20 15.16 2.37
C GLN A 8 6.27 13.98 3.34
N ASN A 9 5.68 14.11 4.53
CA ASN A 9 5.61 13.02 5.50
C ASN A 9 4.87 11.80 4.95
N ILE A 10 3.77 11.99 4.21
CA ILE A 10 3.05 10.89 3.57
C ILE A 10 3.95 10.18 2.53
N ILE A 11 4.68 10.96 1.73
CA ILE A 11 5.61 10.42 0.73
C ILE A 11 6.77 9.67 1.41
N ASP A 12 7.27 10.18 2.53
CA ASP A 12 8.35 9.56 3.28
C ASP A 12 7.89 8.25 3.93
N GLU A 13 6.69 8.22 4.52
CA GLU A 13 6.05 7.00 5.04
C GLU A 13 5.89 5.94 3.93
N LEU A 14 5.48 6.36 2.73
CA LEU A 14 5.36 5.48 1.56
C LEU A 14 6.72 4.90 1.14
N ASN A 15 7.76 5.74 1.07
CA ASN A 15 9.10 5.32 0.65
C ASN A 15 9.81 4.43 1.68
N GLN A 16 9.47 4.57 2.97
CA GLN A 16 10.06 3.81 4.07
C GLN A 16 9.32 2.48 4.34
N ARG A 17 8.24 2.21 3.60
CA ARG A 17 7.43 1.02 3.82
C ARG A 17 8.29 -0.24 3.64
N PRO A 18 8.36 -1.13 4.66
CA PRO A 18 9.31 -2.23 4.67
C PRO A 18 8.92 -3.31 3.67
N ILE A 19 9.89 -3.81 2.91
CA ILE A 19 9.74 -5.03 2.12
C ILE A 19 9.70 -6.21 3.09
N LYS A 20 8.61 -6.98 3.06
CA LYS A 20 8.44 -8.17 3.91
C LYS A 20 8.68 -9.44 3.11
N GLU A 21 9.11 -10.50 3.79
CA GLU A 21 9.30 -11.83 3.18
C GLU A 21 7.99 -12.63 3.15
N TYR A 22 7.02 -12.18 2.36
CA TYR A 22 5.66 -12.78 2.28
C TYR A 22 5.69 -14.30 2.05
N LYS A 23 6.63 -14.80 1.24
CA LYS A 23 6.75 -16.25 0.94
C LYS A 23 6.89 -17.13 2.20
N LYS A 24 7.49 -16.60 3.28
CA LYS A 24 7.70 -17.32 4.55
C LYS A 24 6.49 -17.29 5.49
N MET A 25 5.50 -16.42 5.21
CA MET A 25 4.30 -16.27 6.03
C MET A 25 3.26 -17.38 5.76
N LYS A 26 2.40 -17.62 6.74
CA LYS A 26 1.21 -18.48 6.61
C LYS A 26 0.10 -17.78 5.82
N ILE A 27 -0.86 -18.55 5.31
CA ILE A 27 -2.01 -18.05 4.54
C ILE A 27 -2.80 -16.98 5.33
N GLU A 28 -3.03 -17.18 6.63
CA GLU A 28 -3.77 -16.24 7.47
C GLU A 28 -2.98 -14.95 7.77
N GLU A 29 -1.66 -15.01 7.71
CA GLU A 29 -0.77 -13.84 7.84
C GLU A 29 -0.77 -13.06 6.53
N ILE A 30 -0.65 -13.74 5.39
CA ILE A 30 -0.75 -13.13 4.05
C ILE A 30 -2.09 -12.42 3.84
N SER A 31 -3.20 -13.04 4.26
CA SER A 31 -4.52 -12.40 4.17
C SER A 31 -4.62 -11.12 5.02
N ARG A 32 -3.98 -11.09 6.19
CA ARG A 32 -3.90 -9.90 7.04
C ARG A 32 -3.03 -8.82 6.40
N GLU A 33 -1.85 -9.19 5.91
CA GLU A 33 -0.96 -8.27 5.21
C GLU A 33 -1.66 -7.59 4.03
N LEU A 34 -2.37 -8.36 3.20
CA LEU A 34 -3.12 -7.80 2.07
C LEU A 34 -4.12 -6.74 2.53
N ARG A 35 -4.88 -7.03 3.59
CA ARG A 35 -5.84 -6.08 4.17
C ARG A 35 -5.15 -4.83 4.68
N ASP A 36 -4.02 -5.00 5.37
CA ASP A 36 -3.26 -3.89 5.97
C ASP A 36 -2.69 -2.96 4.89
N VAL A 37 -2.21 -3.50 3.75
CA VAL A 37 -1.75 -2.67 2.62
C VAL A 37 -2.90 -1.88 2.01
N MET A 38 -4.05 -2.51 1.79
CA MET A 38 -5.23 -1.83 1.23
C MET A 38 -5.77 -0.74 2.16
N GLU A 39 -5.82 -0.99 3.47
CA GLU A 39 -6.24 0.00 4.45
C GLU A 39 -5.25 1.18 4.52
N PHE A 40 -3.95 0.89 4.44
CA PHE A 40 -2.92 1.91 4.38
C PHE A 40 -3.02 2.78 3.10
N GLU A 41 -3.26 2.17 1.93
CA GLU A 41 -3.51 2.88 0.68
C GLU A 41 -4.70 3.83 0.83
N GLN A 42 -5.83 3.32 1.32
CA GLN A 42 -7.04 4.10 1.49
C GLN A 42 -6.84 5.29 2.43
N LYS A 43 -6.21 5.08 3.59
CA LYS A 43 -5.93 6.15 4.56
C LYS A 43 -4.99 7.20 3.98
N SER A 44 -3.97 6.78 3.23
CA SER A 44 -3.02 7.70 2.58
C SER A 44 -3.73 8.55 1.53
N PHE A 45 -4.56 7.95 0.68
CA PHE A 45 -5.37 8.68 -0.29
C PHE A 45 -6.31 9.71 0.37
N GLN A 46 -7.02 9.31 1.43
CA GLN A 46 -7.91 10.22 2.16
C GLN A 46 -7.17 11.44 2.70
N LYS A 47 -5.99 11.24 3.31
CA LYS A 47 -5.15 12.35 3.81
C LYS A 47 -4.73 13.28 2.65
N ILE A 48 -4.33 12.73 1.51
CA ILE A 48 -3.91 13.54 0.34
C ILE A 48 -5.10 14.34 -0.21
N GLU A 49 -6.29 13.75 -0.27
CA GLU A 49 -7.52 14.44 -0.72
C GLU A 49 -7.95 15.56 0.23
N GLU A 50 -7.80 15.36 1.55
CA GLU A 50 -8.05 16.43 2.51
C GLU A 50 -7.09 17.61 2.33
N LEU A 51 -5.82 17.34 1.99
CA LEU A 51 -4.81 18.35 1.70
C LEU A 51 -5.09 19.09 0.38
N GLU A 52 -5.56 18.36 -0.64
CA GLU A 52 -6.01 18.94 -1.89
C GLU A 52 -7.20 19.91 -1.68
N LYS A 53 -8.19 19.50 -0.87
CA LYS A 53 -9.33 20.35 -0.50
C LYS A 53 -8.93 21.60 0.29
N LYS A 54 -7.80 21.57 1.00
CA LYS A 54 -7.23 22.73 1.71
C LYS A 54 -6.44 23.68 0.81
N GLY A 55 -6.42 23.44 -0.50
CA GLY A 55 -5.79 24.32 -1.49
C GLY A 55 -4.28 24.09 -1.66
N ILE A 56 -3.78 22.90 -1.30
CA ILE A 56 -2.40 22.54 -1.65
C ILE A 56 -2.24 22.47 -3.17
N ASN A 57 -1.02 22.79 -3.62
CA ASN A 57 -0.62 22.69 -5.02
C ASN A 57 -1.12 21.36 -5.64
N PRO A 58 -1.98 21.41 -6.67
CA PRO A 58 -2.55 20.22 -7.31
C PRO A 58 -1.52 19.26 -7.91
N ASP A 59 -0.38 19.76 -8.38
CA ASP A 59 0.67 18.91 -8.93
C ASP A 59 1.35 18.10 -7.82
N LEU A 60 1.51 18.70 -6.64
CA LEU A 60 2.10 18.02 -5.48
C LEU A 60 1.16 16.94 -4.92
N THR A 61 -0.14 17.21 -4.80
CA THR A 61 -1.13 16.20 -4.38
C THR A 61 -1.26 15.09 -5.42
N LYS A 62 -1.25 15.44 -6.71
CA LYS A 62 -1.23 14.46 -7.81
C LYS A 62 0.01 13.57 -7.76
N TYR A 63 1.18 14.16 -7.55
CA TYR A 63 2.42 13.40 -7.38
C TYR A 63 2.33 12.43 -6.19
N ALA A 64 1.86 12.90 -5.04
CA ALA A 64 1.68 12.06 -3.85
C ALA A 64 0.71 10.88 -4.10
N LYS A 65 -0.41 11.12 -4.82
CA LYS A 65 -1.36 10.06 -5.21
C LYS A 65 -0.71 9.01 -6.10
N ILE A 66 0.14 9.43 -7.06
CA ILE A 66 0.87 8.52 -7.95
C ILE A 66 1.86 7.67 -7.16
N VAL A 67 2.64 8.27 -6.27
CA VAL A 67 3.59 7.54 -5.41
C VAL A 67 2.84 6.55 -4.52
N CYS A 68 1.74 6.98 -3.89
CA CYS A 68 0.90 6.13 -3.06
C CYS A 68 0.48 4.88 -3.82
N LYS A 69 -0.20 5.08 -4.96
CA LYS A 69 -0.71 4.03 -5.81
C LYS A 69 0.38 3.06 -6.28
N ASN A 70 1.48 3.58 -6.83
CA ASN A 70 2.54 2.73 -7.38
C ASN A 70 3.20 1.86 -6.30
N THR A 71 3.41 2.41 -5.11
CA THR A 71 4.01 1.68 -4.00
C THR A 71 3.07 0.59 -3.50
N THR A 72 1.80 0.90 -3.26
CA THR A 72 0.82 -0.05 -2.72
C THR A 72 0.41 -1.11 -3.74
N GLU A 73 0.20 -0.75 -5.01
CA GLU A 73 -0.15 -1.71 -6.07
C GLU A 73 0.95 -2.75 -6.27
N ARG A 74 2.23 -2.34 -6.21
CA ARG A 74 3.36 -3.27 -6.32
C ARG A 74 3.36 -4.28 -5.19
N GLU A 75 3.16 -3.84 -3.95
CA GLU A 75 3.13 -4.71 -2.78
C GLU A 75 1.90 -5.63 -2.79
N ILE A 76 0.72 -5.09 -3.14
CA ILE A 76 -0.52 -5.86 -3.30
C ILE A 76 -0.33 -6.99 -4.31
N ALA A 77 0.27 -6.70 -5.47
CA ALA A 77 0.53 -7.71 -6.49
C ALA A 77 1.44 -8.83 -5.98
N GLU A 78 2.51 -8.50 -5.26
CA GLU A 78 3.41 -9.49 -4.64
C GLU A 78 2.68 -10.37 -3.63
N ILE A 79 1.88 -9.75 -2.73
CA ILE A 79 1.11 -10.47 -1.73
C ILE A 79 0.08 -11.40 -2.39
N GLN A 80 -0.63 -10.91 -3.42
CA GLN A 80 -1.62 -11.70 -4.15
C GLN A 80 -1.00 -12.90 -4.86
N GLU A 81 0.16 -12.73 -5.51
CA GLU A 81 0.88 -13.82 -6.15
C GLU A 81 1.23 -14.92 -5.14
N VAL A 82 1.78 -14.53 -3.99
CA VAL A 82 2.11 -15.46 -2.90
C VAL A 82 0.86 -16.14 -2.34
N TYR A 83 -0.23 -15.38 -2.17
CA TYR A 83 -1.47 -15.90 -1.60
C TYR A 83 -2.11 -16.95 -2.49
N LEU A 84 -2.24 -16.66 -3.78
CA LEU A 84 -2.79 -17.57 -4.78
C LEU A 84 -1.93 -18.84 -4.89
N THR A 85 -0.60 -18.69 -4.94
CA THR A 85 0.33 -19.83 -4.98
C THR A 85 0.14 -20.76 -3.77
N LYS A 86 -0.05 -20.20 -2.57
CA LYS A 86 -0.27 -20.99 -1.36
C LYS A 86 -1.65 -21.66 -1.36
N ILE A 87 -2.70 -20.96 -1.79
CA ILE A 87 -4.04 -21.54 -1.93
C ILE A 87 -4.01 -22.73 -2.90
N ASP A 88 -3.36 -22.55 -4.05
CA ASP A 88 -3.21 -23.61 -5.05
C ASP A 88 -2.50 -24.82 -4.45
N LYS A 89 -1.40 -24.61 -3.71
CA LYS A 89 -0.61 -25.69 -3.13
C LYS A 89 -1.31 -26.41 -1.98
N GLU A 90 -1.94 -25.67 -1.08
CA GLU A 90 -2.44 -26.18 0.20
C GLU A 90 -3.88 -26.72 0.10
N TYR A 91 -4.69 -26.20 -0.83
CA TYR A 91 -6.12 -26.53 -0.89
C TYR A 91 -6.60 -27.09 -2.23
N LEU A 92 -6.02 -26.67 -3.37
CA LEU A 92 -6.56 -27.03 -4.69
C LEU A 92 -5.78 -28.18 -5.36
N ASN A 93 -4.45 -28.15 -5.29
CA ASN A 93 -3.54 -29.14 -5.87
C ASN A 93 -2.84 -30.00 -4.81
N SER A 94 -3.39 -30.09 -3.59
CA SER A 94 -2.93 -31.00 -2.55
C SER A 94 -3.29 -32.44 -2.92
N LYS A 95 -2.57 -33.01 -3.89
CA LYS A 95 -2.60 -34.44 -4.23
C LYS A 95 -1.31 -35.11 -3.81
#